data_AF-A0A164YZC1-F1
#
_entry.id   AF-A0A164YZC1-F1
#
_cell.length_a   1.000
_cell.length_b   1.000
_cell.length_c   1.000
_cell.angle_alpha   90.00
_cell.angle_beta   90.00
_cell.angle_gamma   90.00
#
_symmetry.space_group_name_H-M   'P 1'
#
loop_
_entity.id
_entity.type
_entity.pdbx_description
1 polymer ?
#
loop_
_entity_poly.entity_id
_entity_poly.type
_entity_poly.pdbx_seq_one_letter_code
_entity_poly.pdbx_strand_id
1 'polypeptide(L)'
;MPLLKHVLHLRFPHLRHFRLGIEPENDDQPLAEFLIAHPNLFEVRLWRFPSEGNHDWKSHRASGPLPLLETFAGSLSHMQMLSSSLYLRKVKLWIIDIAMCINFASELSSLSIPFSGVIHLSISAYFVPWNADTLFAIGRCFPALQTLEGMEIAPDFMEFMNSKVEDMAQCLPALRRLVMREFVALNGSSRSNNNGDFPTPDDASMEQAFFALPRLFPGLVSAKHRKTHVPLRLIKEMEVFFSDKNAPVIERKERPRFR
;
A
#
# COMPACT_ATOMS: atom_id res chain seq x y z
N MET A 1 -24.68 16.41 4.45
CA MET A 1 -25.28 15.35 3.58
C MET A 1 -26.27 14.46 4.36
N PRO A 2 -27.59 14.72 4.31
CA PRO A 2 -28.58 13.99 5.13
C PRO A 2 -28.73 12.50 4.78
N LEU A 3 -28.65 12.14 3.50
CA LEU A 3 -28.86 10.77 3.03
C LEU A 3 -27.77 9.80 3.52
N LEU A 4 -26.51 10.24 3.51
CA LEU A 4 -25.39 9.41 4.00
C LEU A 4 -25.55 9.11 5.49
N LYS A 5 -25.86 10.14 6.29
CA LYS A 5 -26.15 9.97 7.73
C LYS A 5 -27.28 8.97 7.92
N HIS A 6 -28.38 9.08 7.17
CA HIS A 6 -29.48 8.12 7.27
C HIS A 6 -29.06 6.68 6.95
N VAL A 7 -28.31 6.46 5.85
CA VAL A 7 -27.84 5.13 5.44
C VAL A 7 -26.94 4.50 6.50
N LEU A 8 -26.06 5.28 7.15
CA LEU A 8 -25.15 4.79 8.20
C LEU A 8 -25.88 4.38 9.50
N HIS A 9 -27.17 4.70 9.67
CA HIS A 9 -27.97 4.23 10.81
C HIS A 9 -28.82 2.99 10.46
N LEU A 10 -28.90 2.61 9.19
CA LEU A 10 -29.67 1.44 8.78
C LEU A 10 -28.91 0.14 9.08
N ARG A 11 -29.66 -0.91 9.40
CA ARG A 11 -29.11 -2.26 9.59
C ARG A 11 -29.31 -3.09 8.34
N PHE A 12 -28.25 -3.73 7.91
CA PHE A 12 -28.21 -4.61 6.75
C PHE A 12 -27.67 -5.98 7.18
N PRO A 13 -28.52 -6.89 7.70
CA PRO A 13 -28.08 -8.15 8.33
C PRO A 13 -27.23 -9.06 7.42
N HIS A 14 -27.40 -8.94 6.11
CA HIS A 14 -26.69 -9.72 5.09
C HIS A 14 -25.58 -8.94 4.38
N LEU A 15 -25.22 -7.75 4.88
CA LEU A 15 -24.18 -6.94 4.29
C LEU A 15 -22.81 -7.61 4.45
N ARG A 16 -22.18 -7.91 3.31
CA ARG A 16 -20.86 -8.53 3.25
C ARG A 16 -19.79 -7.61 2.66
N HIS A 17 -20.20 -6.63 1.87
CA HIS A 17 -19.30 -5.73 1.17
C HIS A 17 -19.76 -4.31 1.42
N PHE A 18 -18.89 -3.48 1.96
CA PHE A 18 -19.15 -2.08 2.18
C PHE A 18 -18.11 -1.22 1.46
N ARG A 19 -18.60 -0.28 0.64
CA ARG A 19 -17.75 0.63 -0.10
C ARG A 19 -18.31 2.04 0.04
N LEU A 20 -17.49 2.94 0.56
CA LEU A 20 -17.83 4.33 0.74
C LEU A 20 -16.71 5.20 0.18
N GLY A 21 -17.06 6.11 -0.73
CA GLY A 21 -16.13 7.03 -1.39
C GLY A 21 -16.50 8.50 -1.21
N ILE A 22 -17.25 8.78 -0.14
CA ILE A 22 -17.77 10.11 0.18
C ILE A 22 -17.29 10.45 1.58
N GLU A 23 -16.69 11.62 1.71
CA GLU A 23 -16.21 12.17 2.97
C GLU A 23 -17.40 12.60 3.85
N PRO A 24 -17.54 12.06 5.07
CA PRO A 24 -18.51 12.55 6.04
C PRO A 24 -18.08 13.93 6.52
N GLU A 25 -19.05 14.77 6.85
CA GLU A 25 -18.80 16.12 7.39
C GLU A 25 -18.18 15.98 8.79
N ASN A 26 -16.84 16.03 8.87
CA ASN A 26 -15.99 16.15 10.07
C ASN A 26 -16.21 15.14 11.23
N ASP A 27 -17.10 14.16 11.05
CA ASP A 27 -17.48 13.21 12.09
C ASP A 27 -17.55 11.78 11.51
N ASP A 28 -16.57 10.98 11.93
CA ASP A 28 -16.45 9.56 11.58
C ASP A 28 -17.27 8.65 12.51
N GLN A 29 -17.86 9.17 13.59
CA GLN A 29 -18.63 8.39 14.56
C GLN A 29 -19.75 7.56 13.89
N PRO A 30 -20.59 8.11 12.97
CA PRO A 30 -21.63 7.31 12.33
C PRO A 30 -21.06 6.18 11.47
N LEU A 31 -19.89 6.38 10.87
CA LEU A 31 -19.21 5.34 10.11
C LEU A 31 -18.68 4.24 11.04
N ALA A 32 -18.06 4.61 12.15
CA ALA A 32 -17.59 3.65 13.14
C ALA A 32 -18.74 2.79 13.70
N GLU A 33 -19.84 3.43 14.11
CA GLU A 33 -21.05 2.75 14.58
C GLU A 33 -21.63 1.81 13.52
N PHE A 34 -21.67 2.28 12.26
CA PHE A 34 -22.10 1.44 11.15
C PHE A 34 -21.22 0.20 11.00
N LEU A 35 -19.89 0.34 11.01
CA LEU A 35 -18.99 -0.81 10.88
C LEU A 35 -19.15 -1.80 12.03
N ILE A 36 -19.30 -1.31 13.26
CA ILE A 36 -19.53 -2.12 14.48
C ILE A 36 -20.86 -2.89 14.39
N ALA A 37 -21.91 -2.26 13.85
CA ALA A 37 -23.23 -2.88 13.69
C ALA A 37 -23.26 -3.98 12.62
N HIS A 38 -22.19 -4.15 11.82
CA HIS A 38 -22.12 -5.08 10.70
C HIS A 38 -20.91 -6.03 10.79
N PRO A 39 -20.84 -6.92 11.81
CA PRO A 39 -19.69 -7.80 12.03
C PRO A 39 -19.49 -8.86 10.93
N ASN A 40 -20.48 -9.07 10.05
CA ASN A 40 -20.43 -10.03 8.94
C ASN A 40 -19.76 -9.49 7.67
N LEU A 41 -19.12 -8.31 7.74
CA LEU A 41 -18.41 -7.71 6.62
C LEU A 41 -17.14 -8.51 6.28
N PHE A 42 -17.03 -8.89 5.01
CA PHE A 42 -15.87 -9.56 4.40
C PHE A 42 -14.96 -8.56 3.69
N GLU A 43 -15.53 -7.50 3.13
CA GLU A 43 -14.79 -6.43 2.45
C GLU A 43 -15.26 -5.06 2.92
N VAL A 44 -14.29 -4.21 3.30
CA VAL A 44 -14.50 -2.79 3.59
C VAL A 44 -13.58 -1.96 2.72
N ARG A 45 -14.15 -0.98 2.00
CA ARG A 45 -13.37 0.01 1.24
C ARG A 45 -13.83 1.43 1.53
N LEU A 46 -12.93 2.24 2.07
CA LEU A 46 -13.13 3.63 2.44
C LEU A 46 -12.17 4.48 1.59
N TRP A 47 -12.71 5.32 0.70
CA TRP A 47 -11.93 6.13 -0.24
C TRP A 47 -12.17 7.61 0.05
N ARG A 48 -11.12 8.45 -0.05
CA ARG A 48 -11.20 9.92 0.17
C ARG A 48 -11.63 10.35 1.57
N PHE A 49 -11.07 9.70 2.59
CA PHE A 49 -11.19 10.16 3.97
C PHE A 49 -9.83 10.72 4.37
N PRO A 50 -9.66 12.04 4.51
CA PRO A 50 -8.47 12.57 5.13
C PRO A 50 -8.34 11.98 6.54
N SER A 51 -7.11 11.78 6.98
CA SER A 51 -6.78 11.24 8.30
C SER A 51 -7.12 12.20 9.46
N GLU A 52 -7.78 13.33 9.18
CA GLU A 52 -8.06 14.42 10.11
C GLU A 52 -9.36 14.22 10.91
N GLY A 53 -10.12 13.14 10.66
CA GLY A 53 -11.21 12.77 11.54
C GLY A 53 -10.70 12.56 12.97
N ASN A 54 -11.17 13.37 13.92
CA ASN A 54 -10.81 13.30 15.36
C ASN A 54 -11.35 12.04 16.07
N HIS A 55 -11.81 11.03 15.32
CA HIS A 55 -12.40 9.85 15.90
C HIS A 55 -11.33 8.89 16.41
N ASP A 56 -11.47 8.48 17.67
CA ASP A 56 -10.59 7.48 18.28
C ASP A 56 -10.93 6.07 17.76
N TRP A 57 -10.49 5.76 16.54
CA TRP A 57 -10.65 4.46 15.92
C TRP A 57 -10.07 3.32 16.77
N LYS A 58 -9.01 3.59 17.54
CA LYS A 58 -8.33 2.61 18.38
C LYS A 58 -9.21 2.15 19.55
N SER A 59 -10.08 3.01 20.08
CA SER A 59 -11.02 2.65 21.16
C SER A 59 -11.92 1.45 20.81
N HIS A 60 -12.24 1.28 19.53
CA HIS A 60 -13.10 0.19 19.05
C HIS A 60 -12.38 -1.13 18.85
N ARG A 61 -11.04 -1.17 18.92
CA ARG A 61 -10.28 -2.40 18.64
C ARG A 61 -10.65 -3.55 19.58
N ALA A 62 -10.88 -3.26 20.85
CA ALA A 62 -11.14 -4.28 21.86
C ALA A 62 -12.43 -5.06 21.60
N SER A 63 -13.41 -4.47 20.90
CA SER A 63 -14.65 -5.16 20.52
C SER A 63 -14.48 -6.09 19.32
N GLY A 64 -13.34 -6.02 18.61
CA GLY A 64 -13.09 -6.81 17.41
C GLY A 64 -14.19 -6.65 16.36
N PRO A 65 -14.48 -5.41 15.90
CA PRO A 65 -15.75 -5.07 15.24
C PRO A 65 -15.97 -5.78 13.90
N LEU A 66 -14.90 -6.24 13.26
CA LEU A 66 -14.92 -6.84 11.92
C LEU A 66 -14.19 -8.20 11.92
N PRO A 67 -14.72 -9.21 12.63
CA PRO A 67 -14.01 -10.46 12.87
C PRO A 67 -13.85 -11.32 11.60
N LEU A 68 -14.72 -11.14 10.60
CA LEU A 68 -14.72 -11.90 9.34
C LEU A 68 -14.05 -11.15 8.17
N LEU A 69 -13.40 -10.01 8.44
CA LEU A 69 -12.85 -9.16 7.39
C LEU A 69 -11.67 -9.84 6.68
N GLU A 70 -11.77 -9.99 5.36
CA GLU A 70 -10.70 -10.54 4.51
C GLU A 70 -9.95 -9.47 3.73
N THR A 71 -10.66 -8.41 3.33
CA THR A 71 -10.11 -7.31 2.52
C THR A 71 -10.46 -5.96 3.12
N PHE A 72 -9.43 -5.16 3.38
CA PHE A 72 -9.55 -3.80 3.86
C PHE A 72 -8.92 -2.82 2.87
N ALA A 73 -9.60 -1.72 2.59
CA ALA A 73 -9.01 -0.56 1.93
C ALA A 73 -9.40 0.72 2.69
N GLY A 74 -8.45 1.51 3.14
CA GLY A 74 -8.71 2.69 3.97
C GLY A 74 -7.42 3.44 4.34
N SER A 75 -7.50 4.38 5.28
CA SER A 75 -6.32 5.03 5.87
C SER A 75 -5.72 4.20 7.01
N LEU A 76 -4.53 4.58 7.48
CA LEU A 76 -3.92 3.99 8.67
C LEU A 76 -4.78 4.20 9.93
N SER A 77 -5.41 5.37 10.08
CA SER A 77 -6.29 5.67 11.22
C SER A 77 -7.47 4.69 11.31
N HIS A 78 -8.18 4.46 10.20
CA HIS A 78 -9.26 3.47 10.15
C HIS A 78 -8.78 2.06 10.52
N MET A 79 -7.57 1.70 10.09
CA MET A 79 -6.98 0.39 10.39
C MET A 79 -6.73 0.19 11.89
N GLN A 80 -6.64 1.27 12.69
CA GLN A 80 -6.45 1.17 14.13
C GLN A 80 -7.63 0.48 14.84
N MET A 81 -8.84 0.50 14.28
CA MET A 81 -9.99 -0.22 14.85
C MET A 81 -9.89 -1.73 14.66
N LEU A 82 -9.06 -2.20 13.73
CA LEU A 82 -8.96 -3.62 13.44
C LEU A 82 -8.17 -4.30 14.56
N SER A 83 -8.74 -5.37 15.10
CA SER A 83 -8.01 -6.35 15.89
C SER A 83 -7.18 -7.24 14.96
N SER A 84 -6.22 -7.98 15.52
CA SER A 84 -5.54 -9.02 14.75
C SER A 84 -6.58 -10.05 14.29
N SER A 85 -6.83 -10.08 12.99
CA SER A 85 -7.74 -11.03 12.35
C SER A 85 -6.92 -12.04 11.57
N LEU A 86 -7.21 -13.33 11.78
CA LEU A 86 -6.62 -14.42 11.01
C LEU A 86 -7.16 -14.47 9.58
N TYR A 87 -8.30 -13.83 9.31
CA TYR A 87 -8.96 -13.80 8.02
C TYR A 87 -8.46 -12.66 7.13
N LEU A 88 -7.95 -11.57 7.71
CA LEU A 88 -7.52 -10.41 6.93
C LEU A 88 -6.31 -10.78 6.06
N ARG A 89 -6.51 -10.81 4.73
CA ARG A 89 -5.49 -11.22 3.75
C ARG A 89 -4.96 -10.05 2.92
N LYS A 90 -5.81 -9.07 2.63
CA LYS A 90 -5.50 -7.98 1.69
C LYS A 90 -5.74 -6.63 2.34
N VAL A 91 -4.73 -5.79 2.33
CA VAL A 91 -4.78 -4.43 2.85
C VAL A 91 -4.40 -3.47 1.73
N LYS A 92 -5.21 -2.43 1.54
CA LYS A 92 -4.89 -1.29 0.69
C LYS A 92 -4.91 -0.01 1.52
N LEU A 93 -3.77 0.66 1.61
CA LEU A 93 -3.62 1.92 2.32
C LEU A 93 -3.75 3.09 1.36
N TRP A 94 -4.56 4.08 1.74
CA TRP A 94 -4.64 5.38 1.08
C TRP A 94 -3.98 6.41 1.99
N ILE A 95 -2.90 7.03 1.50
CA ILE A 95 -2.13 8.02 2.25
C ILE A 95 -2.13 9.31 1.43
N ILE A 96 -2.93 10.27 1.88
CA ILE A 96 -3.15 11.53 1.18
C ILE A 96 -2.33 12.65 1.86
N ASP A 97 -2.01 12.51 3.14
CA ASP A 97 -1.20 13.47 3.86
C ASP A 97 0.31 13.22 3.65
N ILE A 98 1.04 14.26 3.28
CA ILE A 98 2.49 14.26 3.09
C ILE A 98 3.20 14.06 4.44
N ALA A 99 2.71 14.63 5.54
CA ALA A 99 3.30 14.40 6.86
C ALA A 99 3.20 12.92 7.25
N MET A 100 2.05 12.28 7.01
CA MET A 100 1.89 10.84 7.19
C MET A 100 2.80 10.01 6.26
N CYS A 101 3.05 10.47 5.03
CA CYS A 101 3.99 9.83 4.10
C CYS A 101 5.42 9.80 4.66
N ILE A 102 5.88 10.94 5.18
CA ILE A 102 7.23 11.07 5.77
C ILE A 102 7.36 10.23 7.04
N ASN A 103 6.32 10.24 7.88
CA ASN A 103 6.30 9.51 9.15
C ASN A 103 5.75 8.08 9.03
N PHE A 104 5.63 7.54 7.81
CA PHE A 104 4.92 6.30 7.54
C PHE A 104 5.38 5.12 8.42
N ALA A 105 6.69 4.96 8.62
CA ALA A 105 7.23 3.90 9.47
C ALA A 105 6.77 4.02 10.94
N SER A 106 6.74 5.23 11.48
CA SER A 106 6.26 5.52 12.84
C SER A 106 4.75 5.29 12.95
N GLU A 107 3.99 5.79 11.99
CA GLU A 107 2.54 5.64 11.92
C GLU A 107 2.14 4.16 11.83
N LEU A 108 2.83 3.38 11.01
CA LEU A 108 2.60 1.94 10.90
C LEU A 108 3.00 1.21 12.19
N SER A 109 4.07 1.64 12.87
CA SER A 109 4.51 1.08 14.15
C SER A 109 3.55 1.39 15.30
N SER A 110 2.69 2.41 15.18
CA SER A 110 1.63 2.71 16.14
C SER A 110 0.51 1.66 16.16
N LEU A 111 0.40 0.87 15.08
CA LEU A 111 -0.54 -0.25 15.01
C LEU A 111 -0.11 -1.32 16.02
N SER A 112 -0.98 -1.56 17.01
CA SER A 112 -0.56 -2.21 18.26
C SER A 112 -0.39 -3.73 18.15
N ILE A 113 -0.57 -4.33 16.95
CA ILE A 113 -0.50 -5.78 16.74
C ILE A 113 -0.05 -6.07 15.29
N PRO A 114 0.78 -7.10 15.05
CA PRO A 114 0.99 -7.61 13.70
C PRO A 114 -0.30 -8.18 13.10
N PHE A 115 -0.53 -7.88 11.83
CA PHE A 115 -1.56 -8.49 10.98
C PHE A 115 -0.95 -9.71 10.27
N SER A 116 -0.75 -10.78 11.03
CA SER A 116 -0.06 -12.00 10.57
C SER A 116 -0.76 -12.75 9.43
N GLY A 117 -2.05 -12.50 9.20
CA GLY A 117 -2.81 -13.07 8.08
C GLY A 117 -2.57 -12.38 6.74
N VAL A 118 -2.06 -11.14 6.75
CA VAL A 118 -1.98 -10.28 5.55
C VAL A 118 -0.85 -10.72 4.64
N ILE A 119 -1.23 -11.11 3.43
CA ILE A 119 -0.30 -11.58 2.39
C ILE A 119 -0.15 -10.58 1.25
N HIS A 120 -1.01 -9.56 1.17
CA HIS A 120 -0.99 -8.54 0.13
C HIS A 120 -1.19 -7.15 0.73
N LEU A 121 -0.22 -6.27 0.48
CA LEU A 121 -0.27 -4.86 0.84
C LEU A 121 -0.16 -4.02 -0.44
N SER A 122 -1.13 -3.13 -0.63
CA SER A 122 -1.09 -2.12 -1.68
C SER A 122 -1.09 -0.73 -1.04
N ILE A 123 -0.11 0.08 -1.39
CA ILE A 123 -0.01 1.46 -0.93
C ILE A 123 -0.43 2.37 -2.09
N SER A 124 -1.30 3.32 -1.77
CA SER A 124 -1.70 4.40 -2.66
C SER A 124 -1.41 5.69 -1.93
N ALA A 125 -0.14 6.08 -1.96
CA ALA A 125 0.39 7.26 -1.32
C ALA A 125 0.92 8.24 -2.36
N TYR A 126 1.14 9.48 -1.93
CA TYR A 126 1.94 10.44 -2.69
C TYR A 126 3.42 10.07 -2.72
N PHE A 127 3.95 9.56 -1.61
CA PHE A 127 5.33 9.13 -1.49
C PHE A 127 5.42 8.23 -0.25
N VAL A 128 6.22 7.19 -0.27
CA VAL A 128 6.63 6.50 0.95
C VAL A 128 8.13 6.28 0.81
N PRO A 129 8.95 6.80 1.75
CA PRO A 129 10.40 6.66 1.68
C PRO A 129 10.81 5.20 1.53
N TRP A 130 11.65 4.91 0.54
CA TRP A 130 12.23 3.59 0.37
C TRP A 130 13.52 3.49 1.19
N ASN A 131 13.40 3.09 2.46
CA ASN A 131 14.51 2.97 3.38
C ASN A 131 14.34 1.79 4.36
N ALA A 132 15.34 1.58 5.21
CA ALA A 132 15.36 0.52 6.21
C ALA A 132 14.15 0.58 7.15
N ASP A 133 13.88 1.75 7.74
CA ASP A 133 12.82 1.92 8.73
C ASP A 133 11.44 1.59 8.15
N THR A 134 11.15 2.03 6.93
CA THR A 134 9.92 1.69 6.22
C THR A 134 9.80 0.18 6.02
N LEU A 135 10.84 -0.48 5.51
CA LEU A 135 10.80 -1.92 5.23
C LEU A 135 10.68 -2.74 6.52
N PHE A 136 11.36 -2.35 7.59
CA PHE A 136 11.21 -2.96 8.92
C PHE A 136 9.82 -2.77 9.50
N ALA A 137 9.25 -1.56 9.41
CA ALA A 137 7.90 -1.28 9.89
C ALA A 137 6.86 -2.13 9.15
N ILE A 138 6.98 -2.25 7.81
CA ILE A 138 6.11 -3.11 7.00
C ILE A 138 6.25 -4.56 7.43
N GLY A 139 7.47 -5.07 7.58
CA GLY A 139 7.72 -6.46 7.99
C GLY A 139 7.18 -6.80 9.37
N ARG A 140 7.31 -5.88 10.33
CA ARG A 140 6.75 -6.03 11.67
C ARG A 140 5.23 -6.04 11.66
N CYS A 141 4.62 -5.16 10.87
CA CYS A 141 3.17 -5.05 10.80
C CYS A 141 2.54 -6.20 9.99
N PHE A 142 3.22 -6.68 8.95
CA PHE A 142 2.72 -7.69 8.01
C PHE A 142 3.75 -8.82 7.81
N PRO A 143 3.98 -9.69 8.82
CA PRO A 143 5.06 -10.66 8.77
C PRO A 143 4.87 -11.77 7.71
N ALA A 144 3.64 -12.02 7.26
CA ALA A 144 3.34 -12.98 6.21
C ALA A 144 3.24 -12.36 4.81
N LEU A 145 3.71 -11.11 4.63
CA LEU A 145 3.53 -10.36 3.39
C LEU A 145 4.23 -11.03 2.21
N GLN A 146 3.45 -11.38 1.18
CA GLN A 146 3.95 -12.02 -0.04
C GLN A 146 3.94 -11.05 -1.24
N THR A 147 3.03 -10.08 -1.26
CA THR A 147 2.94 -9.08 -2.34
C THR A 147 2.94 -7.67 -1.76
N LEU A 148 3.89 -6.85 -2.20
CA LEU A 148 3.95 -5.42 -1.91
C LEU A 148 3.76 -4.63 -3.21
N GLU A 149 2.75 -3.77 -3.25
CA GLU A 149 2.48 -2.90 -4.40
C GLU A 149 2.43 -1.43 -3.99
N GLY A 150 2.89 -0.55 -4.87
CA GLY A 150 2.58 0.87 -4.84
C GLY A 150 3.67 1.76 -4.23
N MET A 151 4.82 1.18 -3.92
CA MET A 151 6.04 1.91 -3.64
C MET A 151 6.52 2.65 -4.90
N GLU A 152 7.10 3.83 -4.74
CA GLU A 152 7.53 4.66 -5.86
C GLU A 152 8.97 4.38 -6.28
N ILE A 153 9.25 4.48 -7.57
CA ILE A 153 10.61 4.67 -8.09
C ILE A 153 10.93 6.15 -7.93
N ALA A 154 11.90 6.46 -7.07
CA ALA A 154 12.35 7.80 -6.75
C ALA A 154 13.87 7.81 -6.49
N PRO A 155 14.52 8.98 -6.39
CA PRO A 155 15.96 9.05 -6.15
C PRO A 155 16.44 8.26 -4.93
N ASP A 156 15.65 8.25 -3.86
CA ASP A 156 15.93 7.49 -2.63
C ASP A 156 15.95 5.97 -2.89
N PHE A 157 15.04 5.44 -3.70
CA PHE A 157 15.09 4.05 -4.14
C PHE A 157 16.38 3.73 -4.90
N MET A 158 16.78 4.58 -5.85
CA MET A 158 17.99 4.35 -6.63
C MET A 158 19.26 4.43 -5.78
N GLU A 159 19.34 5.41 -4.89
CA GLU A 159 20.43 5.53 -3.92
C GLU A 159 20.48 4.31 -3.00
N PHE A 160 19.32 3.90 -2.49
CA PHE A 160 19.19 2.75 -1.62
C PHE A 160 19.67 1.46 -2.30
N MET A 161 19.26 1.20 -3.56
CA MET A 161 19.70 0.01 -4.29
C MET A 161 21.21 -0.02 -4.60
N ASN A 162 21.87 1.13 -4.58
CA ASN A 162 23.32 1.25 -4.75
C ASN A 162 24.10 1.13 -3.42
N SER A 163 23.41 1.11 -2.28
CA SER A 163 24.03 0.98 -0.96
C SER A 163 24.29 -0.50 -0.57
N LYS A 164 24.99 -0.72 0.56
CA LYS A 164 25.18 -2.07 1.12
C LYS A 164 23.92 -2.51 1.85
N VAL A 165 23.03 -3.17 1.13
CA VAL A 165 21.68 -3.53 1.57
C VAL A 165 21.55 -4.94 2.15
N GLU A 166 22.63 -5.69 2.28
CA GLU A 166 22.61 -7.11 2.66
C GLU A 166 22.07 -7.36 4.07
N ASP A 167 22.30 -6.44 5.00
CA ASP A 167 21.81 -6.55 6.39
C ASP A 167 20.28 -6.48 6.46
N MET A 168 19.61 -6.10 5.38
CA MET A 168 18.16 -5.94 5.30
C MET A 168 17.42 -7.13 4.69
N ALA A 169 18.12 -8.23 4.36
CA ALA A 169 17.51 -9.45 3.81
C ALA A 169 16.38 -10.03 4.70
N GLN A 170 16.32 -9.61 5.96
CA GLN A 170 15.36 -10.10 6.96
C GLN A 170 14.09 -9.26 7.09
N CYS A 171 13.98 -8.08 6.44
CA CYS A 171 12.85 -7.18 6.65
C CYS A 171 11.53 -7.76 6.13
N LEU A 172 11.54 -8.41 4.95
CA LEU A 172 10.35 -8.97 4.30
C LEU A 172 10.64 -10.39 3.78
N PRO A 173 10.83 -11.38 4.68
CA PRO A 173 11.36 -12.70 4.30
C PRO A 173 10.38 -13.52 3.46
N ALA A 174 9.07 -13.23 3.55
CA ALA A 174 8.03 -13.92 2.79
C ALA A 174 7.72 -13.25 1.43
N LEU A 175 8.38 -12.13 1.11
CA LEU A 175 8.04 -11.36 -0.09
C LEU A 175 8.35 -12.15 -1.36
N ARG A 176 7.32 -12.38 -2.17
CA ARG A 176 7.40 -13.09 -3.46
C ARG A 176 7.21 -12.16 -4.64
N ARG A 177 6.50 -11.05 -4.46
CA ARG A 177 6.17 -10.12 -5.54
C ARG A 177 6.26 -8.67 -5.09
N LEU A 178 7.00 -7.88 -5.86
CA LEU A 178 7.11 -6.43 -5.69
C LEU A 178 6.56 -5.71 -6.93
N VAL A 179 5.73 -4.68 -6.73
CA VAL A 179 5.24 -3.81 -7.82
C VAL A 179 5.52 -2.36 -7.46
N MET A 180 6.48 -1.76 -8.17
CA MET A 180 6.88 -0.36 -8.03
C MET A 180 6.25 0.49 -9.12
N ARG A 181 5.99 1.76 -8.81
CA ARG A 181 5.32 2.72 -9.69
C ARG A 181 6.25 3.89 -9.99
N GLU A 182 6.22 4.34 -11.23
CA GLU A 182 6.88 5.57 -11.66
C GLU A 182 5.86 6.43 -12.41
N PHE A 183 5.84 7.73 -12.15
CA PHE A 183 5.05 8.69 -12.92
C PHE A 183 5.99 9.55 -13.76
N VAL A 184 5.64 9.76 -15.03
CA VAL A 184 6.42 10.62 -15.93
C VAL A 184 5.64 11.89 -16.22
N ALA A 185 6.27 13.02 -15.97
CA ALA A 185 5.76 14.36 -16.20
C ALA A 185 5.72 14.73 -17.70
N LEU A 186 5.18 15.92 -17.99
CA LEU A 186 5.02 16.44 -19.35
C LEU A 186 6.36 16.69 -20.06
N ASN A 187 7.39 17.07 -19.31
CA ASN A 187 8.75 17.28 -19.80
C ASN A 187 9.54 15.97 -20.00
N GLY A 188 8.91 14.79 -19.78
CA GLY A 188 9.57 13.49 -19.90
C GLY A 188 10.41 13.07 -18.69
N SER A 189 10.52 13.92 -17.66
CA SER A 189 11.17 13.58 -16.39
C SER A 189 10.28 12.68 -15.53
N SER A 190 10.90 11.83 -14.70
CA SER A 190 10.19 11.13 -13.64
C SER A 190 9.73 12.15 -12.61
N ARG A 191 8.58 11.89 -12.00
CA ARG A 191 7.98 12.73 -10.97
C ARG A 191 7.67 11.89 -9.75
N SER A 192 8.18 12.36 -8.62
CA SER A 192 7.72 11.92 -7.30
C SER A 192 7.12 13.12 -6.61
N ASN A 193 6.08 12.90 -5.80
CA ASN A 193 5.38 14.01 -5.19
C ASN A 193 6.21 14.76 -4.13
N ASN A 194 7.25 14.12 -3.58
CA ASN A 194 8.15 14.76 -2.60
C ASN A 194 9.37 15.45 -3.25
N ASN A 195 9.92 14.86 -4.31
CA ASN A 195 11.16 15.35 -4.94
C ASN A 195 10.91 16.21 -6.19
N GLY A 196 9.65 16.37 -6.58
CA GLY A 196 9.29 17.04 -7.83
C GLY A 196 9.72 16.23 -9.05
N ASP A 197 10.11 16.95 -10.09
CA ASP A 197 10.63 16.38 -11.34
C ASP A 197 12.12 16.04 -11.17
N PHE A 198 12.51 14.80 -11.52
CA PHE A 198 13.89 14.32 -11.44
C PHE A 198 14.29 13.56 -12.70
N PRO A 199 15.60 13.46 -13.00
CA PRO A 199 16.07 12.74 -14.18
C PRO A 199 15.55 11.31 -14.20
N THR A 200 14.87 10.95 -15.28
CA THR A 200 14.32 9.61 -15.47
C THR A 200 15.45 8.59 -15.50
N PRO A 201 15.44 7.57 -14.63
CA PRO A 201 16.41 6.49 -14.71
C PRO A 201 16.36 5.83 -16.09
N ASP A 202 17.53 5.60 -16.70
CA ASP A 202 17.61 4.82 -17.93
C ASP A 202 17.29 3.33 -17.69
N ASP A 203 16.97 2.62 -18.76
CA ASP A 203 16.56 1.21 -18.69
C ASP A 203 17.66 0.33 -18.07
N ALA A 204 18.94 0.62 -18.34
CA ALA A 204 20.06 -0.16 -17.82
C ALA A 204 20.19 -0.02 -16.29
N SER A 205 20.07 1.21 -15.79
CA SER A 205 20.08 1.53 -14.36
C SER A 205 18.89 0.89 -13.65
N MET A 206 17.71 0.91 -14.28
CA MET A 206 16.51 0.25 -13.75
C MET A 206 16.63 -1.27 -13.71
N GLU A 207 17.17 -1.88 -14.76
CA GLU A 207 17.44 -3.32 -14.79
C GLU A 207 18.45 -3.73 -13.72
N GLN A 208 19.54 -2.97 -13.57
CA GLN A 208 20.54 -3.21 -12.53
C GLN A 208 19.92 -3.12 -11.13
N ALA A 209 19.10 -2.10 -10.86
CA ALA A 209 18.39 -1.98 -9.60
C ALA A 209 17.46 -3.18 -9.36
N PHE A 210 16.69 -3.60 -10.37
CA PHE A 210 15.77 -4.73 -10.23
C PHE A 210 16.50 -6.06 -10.06
N PHE A 211 17.64 -6.26 -10.74
CA PHE A 211 18.49 -7.43 -10.55
C PHE A 211 19.16 -7.51 -9.19
N ALA A 212 19.29 -6.39 -8.48
CA ALA A 212 19.81 -6.36 -7.12
C ALA A 212 18.74 -6.70 -6.05
N LEU A 213 17.44 -6.66 -6.39
CA LEU A 213 16.35 -6.92 -5.43
C LEU A 213 16.43 -8.28 -4.71
N PRO A 214 16.88 -9.40 -5.32
CA PRO A 214 17.04 -10.66 -4.59
C PRO A 214 18.04 -10.61 -3.42
N ARG A 215 18.97 -9.64 -3.41
CA ARG A 215 19.87 -9.42 -2.25
C ARG A 215 19.10 -8.92 -1.03
N LEU A 216 18.03 -8.16 -1.26
CA LEU A 216 17.11 -7.65 -0.23
C LEU A 216 15.99 -8.64 0.10
N PHE A 217 15.52 -9.37 -0.91
CA PHE A 217 14.36 -10.24 -0.81
C PHE A 217 14.71 -11.59 -1.44
N PRO A 218 15.41 -12.49 -0.71
CA PRO A 218 15.88 -13.76 -1.27
C PRO A 218 14.75 -14.65 -1.83
N GLY A 219 13.53 -14.50 -1.29
CA GLY A 219 12.36 -15.24 -1.74
C GLY A 219 11.63 -14.64 -2.95
N LEU A 220 12.10 -13.52 -3.51
CA LEU A 220 11.40 -12.78 -4.56
C LEU A 220 11.31 -13.59 -5.85
N VAL A 221 10.09 -13.74 -6.37
CA VAL A 221 9.80 -14.47 -7.61
C VAL A 221 9.60 -13.50 -8.78
N SER A 222 8.98 -12.35 -8.54
CA SER A 222 8.89 -11.31 -9.55
C SER A 222 8.93 -9.88 -9.00
N ALA A 223 9.48 -8.99 -9.79
CA ALA A 223 9.49 -7.55 -9.54
C ALA A 223 8.99 -6.81 -10.78
N LYS A 224 8.00 -5.95 -10.61
CA LYS A 224 7.39 -5.16 -11.69
C LYS A 224 7.63 -3.68 -11.49
N HIS A 225 8.19 -3.05 -12.51
CA HIS A 225 8.19 -1.62 -12.68
C HIS A 225 7.01 -1.21 -13.57
N ARG A 226 6.12 -0.37 -13.06
CA ARG A 226 5.00 0.21 -13.82
C ARG A 226 5.19 1.71 -14.00
N LYS A 227 5.60 2.09 -15.21
CA LYS A 227 5.84 3.47 -15.63
C LYS A 227 4.60 4.06 -16.30
N THR A 228 4.03 5.09 -15.68
CA THR A 228 2.83 5.78 -16.18
C THR A 228 3.21 7.10 -16.83
N HIS A 229 3.14 7.15 -18.16
CA HIS A 229 3.28 8.38 -18.93
C HIS A 229 1.94 9.10 -18.95
N VAL A 230 1.77 10.08 -18.06
CA VAL A 230 0.56 10.90 -18.00
C VAL A 230 0.25 11.60 -19.33
N PRO A 231 1.24 12.20 -20.03
CA PRO A 231 0.98 12.93 -21.28
C PRO A 231 0.48 12.02 -22.40
N LEU A 232 1.15 10.88 -22.56
CA LEU A 232 0.89 9.92 -23.63
C LEU A 232 -0.27 8.98 -23.33
N ARG A 233 -0.87 9.08 -22.13
CA ARG A 233 -1.85 8.13 -21.61
C ARG A 233 -1.38 6.69 -21.82
N LEU A 234 -0.13 6.45 -21.48
CA LEU A 234 0.55 5.20 -21.77
C LEU A 234 1.08 4.60 -20.47
N ILE A 235 0.98 3.29 -20.34
CA ILE A 235 1.62 2.55 -19.28
C ILE A 235 2.64 1.61 -19.92
N LYS A 236 3.90 1.77 -19.53
CA LYS A 236 4.97 0.82 -19.82
C LYS A 236 5.23 -0.03 -18.59
N GLU A 237 5.39 -1.32 -18.78
CA GLU A 237 5.67 -2.27 -17.71
C GLU A 237 6.93 -3.05 -18.06
N MET A 238 7.84 -3.15 -17.09
CA MET A 238 8.96 -4.07 -17.08
C MET A 238 8.74 -5.03 -15.92
N GLU A 239 8.73 -6.33 -16.17
CA GLU A 239 8.62 -7.36 -15.13
C GLU A 239 9.84 -8.28 -15.22
N VAL A 240 10.54 -8.39 -14.10
CA VAL A 240 11.68 -9.29 -13.93
C VAL A 240 11.21 -10.51 -13.17
N PHE A 241 11.50 -11.70 -13.72
CA PHE A 241 11.21 -12.98 -13.10
C PHE A 241 12.52 -13.61 -12.62
N PHE A 242 12.54 -14.04 -11.36
CA PHE A 242 13.68 -14.68 -10.73
C PHE A 242 13.45 -16.19 -10.62
N SER A 243 14.49 -16.97 -10.87
CA SER A 243 14.48 -18.42 -10.78
C SER A 243 15.81 -18.89 -10.22
N ASP A 244 15.78 -19.85 -9.30
CA ASP A 244 17.00 -20.40 -8.68
C ASP A 244 17.94 -21.09 -9.68
N LYS A 245 17.42 -21.43 -10.88
CA LYS A 245 18.13 -22.24 -11.88
C LYS A 245 18.59 -21.47 -13.11
N ASN A 246 18.03 -20.28 -13.35
CA ASN A 246 18.21 -19.55 -14.60
C ASN A 246 18.54 -18.08 -14.32
N ALA A 247 19.21 -17.44 -15.27
CA ALA A 247 19.36 -15.98 -15.26
C ALA A 247 17.97 -15.31 -15.21
N PRO A 248 17.84 -14.13 -14.56
CA PRO A 248 16.58 -13.40 -14.53
C PRO A 248 16.05 -13.14 -15.93
N VAL A 249 14.74 -13.30 -16.12
CA VAL A 249 14.07 -13.06 -17.39
C VAL A 249 13.30 -11.74 -17.32
N ILE A 250 13.46 -10.88 -18.32
CA ILE A 250 12.75 -9.60 -18.41
C ILE A 250 11.64 -9.70 -19.46
N GLU A 251 10.41 -9.41 -19.05
CA GLU A 251 9.29 -9.14 -19.94
C GLU A 251 8.99 -7.63 -19.98
N ARG A 252 8.73 -7.09 -21.18
CA ARG A 252 8.29 -5.70 -21.37
C ARG A 252 6.93 -5.67 -22.05
N LYS A 253 6.03 -4.84 -21.54
CA LYS A 253 4.67 -4.65 -22.07
C LYS A 253 4.35 -3.17 -22.16
N GLU A 254 3.64 -2.80 -23.20
CA GLU A 254 3.15 -1.44 -23.39
C GLU A 254 1.65 -1.48 -23.63
N ARG A 255 0.90 -0.64 -22.91
CA ARG A 255 -0.56 -0.58 -23.05
C ARG A 255 -1.10 0.83 -22.87
N PRO A 256 -2.15 1.20 -23.61
CA PRO A 256 -2.85 2.45 -23.37
C PRO A 256 -3.48 2.47 -21.96
N ARG A 257 -3.49 3.65 -21.35
CA ARG A 257 -4.17 3.95 -20.08
C ARG A 257 -5.64 4.21 -20.39
N PHE A 258 -6.45 3.16 -20.41
CA PHE A 258 -7.90 3.30 -20.52
C PHE A 258 -8.50 3.96 -19.26
N ARG A 259 -9.54 4.78 -19.46
CA ARG A 259 -10.30 5.45 -18.38
C ARG A 259 -11.28 4.49 -17.74
#